data_AF-A0A5C8PQG6-F1
#
_entry.id   AF-A0A5C8PQG6-F1
#
_cell.length_a   1.000
_cell.length_b   1.000
_cell.length_c   1.000
_cell.angle_alpha   90.00
_cell.angle_beta   90.00
_cell.angle_gamma   90.00
#
_symmetry.space_group_name_H-M   'P 1'
#
loop_
_entity.id
_entity.type
_entity.pdbx_description
1 polymer ?
#
loop_
_entity_poly.entity_id
_entity_poly.type
_entity_poly.pdbx_seq_one_letter_code
_entity_poly.pdbx_strand_id
1 'polypeptide(L)'
;MRSLIPGMVLGAVMLAATPSLAQEKVGIAVCDEFLEKYAVCARDKMPAAQRGTILESIDQMRSSWKQTLASSPESKGQMEGTCRQTMETMKTSLSAAYGCSF
;
A
#
# COMPACT_ATOMS: atom_id res chain seq x y z
N MET A 1 18.94 -17.47 -49.20
CA MET A 1 19.50 -18.19 -48.04
C MET A 1 18.75 -17.68 -46.81
N ARG A 2 17.55 -18.17 -46.50
CA ARG A 2 17.25 -19.40 -45.74
C ARG A 2 17.94 -19.41 -44.37
N SER A 3 17.24 -18.85 -43.37
CA SER A 3 16.97 -19.55 -42.11
C SER A 3 15.84 -18.85 -41.33
N LEU A 4 14.69 -19.53 -41.34
CA LEU A 4 13.68 -19.50 -40.29
C LEU A 4 14.19 -20.40 -39.15
N ILE A 5 14.18 -19.92 -37.90
CA ILE A 5 14.10 -20.81 -36.73
C ILE A 5 12.90 -20.36 -35.87
N PRO A 6 11.87 -21.21 -35.74
CA PRO A 6 10.74 -21.04 -34.83
C PRO A 6 11.17 -21.48 -33.43
N GLY A 7 10.79 -20.75 -32.40
CA GLY A 7 11.24 -21.05 -31.04
C GLY A 7 10.51 -20.26 -29.97
N MET A 8 9.19 -20.44 -29.94
CA MET A 8 8.33 -20.11 -28.81
C MET A 8 8.80 -20.91 -27.59
N VAL A 9 9.72 -20.36 -26.79
CA VAL A 9 10.04 -20.91 -25.47
C VAL A 9 9.02 -20.38 -24.46
N LEU A 10 8.05 -21.25 -24.16
CA LEU A 10 7.36 -21.29 -22.88
C LEU A 10 8.42 -21.34 -21.76
N GLY A 11 8.70 -20.20 -21.14
CA GLY A 11 9.43 -20.12 -19.89
C GLY A 11 8.48 -19.72 -18.78
N ALA A 12 7.97 -20.71 -18.05
CA ALA A 12 7.21 -20.49 -16.82
C ALA A 12 8.07 -19.72 -15.82
N VAL A 13 7.82 -18.42 -15.66
CA VAL A 13 8.37 -17.66 -14.54
C VAL A 13 7.54 -18.03 -13.33
N MET A 14 8.21 -18.68 -12.39
CA MET A 14 7.68 -19.14 -11.11
C MET A 14 6.87 -18.03 -10.43
N LEU A 15 5.66 -18.36 -9.98
CA LEU A 15 5.07 -17.62 -8.87
C LEU A 15 5.99 -17.87 -7.67
N ALA A 16 6.93 -16.95 -7.44
CA ALA A 16 7.53 -16.80 -6.14
C ALA A 16 6.35 -16.54 -5.19
N ALA A 17 6.04 -17.54 -4.37
CA ALA A 17 5.23 -17.32 -3.19
C ALA A 17 5.99 -16.28 -2.38
N THR A 18 5.58 -15.02 -2.54
CA THR A 18 6.02 -13.95 -1.64
C THR A 18 5.69 -14.46 -0.26
N PRO A 19 6.67 -14.58 0.66
CA PRO A 19 6.33 -14.84 2.04
C PRO A 19 5.27 -13.82 2.40
N SER A 20 4.20 -14.26 3.08
CA SER A 20 3.20 -13.36 3.63
C SER A 20 3.94 -12.50 4.66
N LEU A 21 4.64 -11.48 4.17
CA LEU A 21 5.38 -10.52 4.95
C LEU A 21 4.30 -9.94 5.85
N ALA A 22 4.46 -10.13 7.15
CA ALA A 22 3.76 -9.32 8.12
C ALA A 22 3.81 -7.89 7.57
N GLN A 23 2.63 -7.36 7.23
CA GLN A 23 2.48 -6.20 6.35
C GLN A 23 3.54 -5.15 6.68
N GLU A 24 4.48 -4.96 5.73
CA GLU A 24 5.72 -4.25 6.05
C GLU A 24 5.41 -2.86 6.61
N LYS A 25 6.05 -2.52 7.72
CA LYS A 25 5.85 -1.22 8.35
C LYS A 25 6.66 -0.15 7.59
N VAL A 26 6.14 1.07 7.57
CA VAL A 26 6.84 2.26 7.07
C VAL A 26 7.94 2.67 8.03
N GLY A 27 7.80 2.38 9.33
CA GLY A 27 8.79 2.69 10.36
C GLY A 27 8.57 4.05 11.04
N ILE A 28 7.39 4.64 10.81
CA ILE A 28 6.89 5.85 11.47
C ILE A 28 5.54 5.50 12.09
N ALA A 29 5.47 5.56 13.42
CA ALA A 29 4.32 5.07 14.18
C ALA A 29 2.97 5.64 13.70
N VAL A 30 2.89 6.95 13.44
CA VAL A 30 1.64 7.57 12.98
C VAL A 30 1.23 7.14 11.57
N CYS A 31 2.20 6.93 10.67
CA CYS A 31 1.94 6.41 9.33
C CYS A 31 1.42 4.97 9.40
N ASP A 32 2.08 4.15 10.21
CA ASP A 32 1.75 2.74 10.38
C ASP A 32 0.38 2.54 11.02
N GLU A 33 0.06 3.31 12.07
CA GLU A 33 -1.25 3.29 12.72
C GLU A 33 -2.37 3.69 11.75
N PHE A 34 -2.15 4.76 10.97
CA PHE A 34 -3.13 5.21 9.99
C PHE A 34 -3.40 4.14 8.92
N LEU A 35 -2.36 3.55 8.34
CA LEU A 35 -2.51 2.52 7.31
C LEU A 35 -3.24 1.27 7.83
N GLU A 36 -2.98 0.91 9.09
CA GLU A 36 -3.66 -0.19 9.75
C GLU A 36 -5.15 0.11 9.96
N LYS A 37 -5.48 1.26 10.55
CA LYS A 37 -6.87 1.68 10.76
C LYS A 37 -7.63 1.85 9.45
N TYR A 38 -6.98 2.35 8.40
CA TYR A 38 -7.58 2.42 7.07
C TYR A 38 -7.87 1.02 6.52
N ALA A 39 -6.93 0.08 6.63
CA ALA A 39 -7.13 -1.29 6.17
C ALA A 39 -8.25 -1.99 6.93
N VAL A 40 -8.38 -1.76 8.25
CA VAL A 40 -9.50 -2.25 9.06
C VAL A 40 -10.81 -1.65 8.57
N CYS A 41 -10.89 -0.33 8.37
CA CYS A 41 -12.12 0.27 7.87
C CYS A 41 -12.51 -0.26 6.48
N ALA A 42 -11.54 -0.44 5.58
CA ALA A 42 -11.78 -0.99 4.26
C ALA A 42 -12.38 -2.41 4.33
N ARG A 43 -11.95 -3.20 5.31
CA ARG A 43 -12.46 -4.57 5.53
C ARG A 43 -13.85 -4.57 6.17
N ASP A 44 -14.11 -3.69 7.11
CA ASP A 44 -15.31 -3.77 7.95
C ASP A 44 -16.47 -2.88 7.50
N LYS A 45 -16.18 -1.75 6.85
CA LYS A 45 -17.18 -0.72 6.53
C LYS A 45 -17.36 -0.46 5.04
N MET A 46 -16.32 -0.69 4.23
CA MET A 46 -16.37 -0.36 2.82
C MET A 46 -16.96 -1.49 1.96
N PRO A 47 -17.61 -1.14 0.82
CA PRO A 47 -18.20 -2.12 -0.09
C PRO A 47 -17.19 -3.14 -0.60
N ALA A 48 -17.60 -4.42 -0.62
CA ALA A 48 -16.75 -5.52 -1.07
C ALA A 48 -16.19 -5.32 -2.49
N ALA A 49 -16.96 -4.69 -3.38
CA ALA A 49 -16.57 -4.40 -4.76
C ALA A 49 -15.33 -3.49 -4.88
N GLN A 50 -15.05 -2.66 -3.87
CA GLN A 50 -13.92 -1.72 -3.89
C GLN A 50 -12.81 -2.11 -2.91
N ARG A 51 -13.08 -3.02 -1.97
CA ARG A 51 -12.15 -3.40 -0.91
C ARG A 51 -10.78 -3.84 -1.42
N GLY A 52 -10.74 -4.65 -2.47
CA GLY A 52 -9.48 -5.11 -3.07
C GLY A 52 -8.63 -3.94 -3.55
N THR A 53 -9.21 -3.06 -4.36
CA THR A 53 -8.57 -1.85 -4.88
C THR A 53 -8.10 -0.91 -3.77
N ILE A 54 -8.88 -0.77 -2.70
CA ILE A 54 -8.52 0.09 -1.56
C ILE A 54 -7.34 -0.49 -0.77
N LEU A 55 -7.34 -1.80 -0.51
CA LEU A 55 -6.21 -2.46 0.14
C LEU A 55 -4.93 -2.35 -0.71
N GLU A 56 -5.04 -2.52 -2.04
CA GLU A 56 -3.92 -2.30 -2.95
C GLU A 56 -3.40 -0.84 -2.89
N SER A 57 -4.30 0.14 -2.83
CA SER A 57 -3.94 1.56 -2.70
C SER A 57 -3.20 1.85 -1.37
N ILE A 58 -3.61 1.19 -0.28
CA ILE A 58 -2.92 1.28 1.03
C ILE A 58 -1.50 0.70 0.92
N ASP A 59 -1.31 -0.44 0.25
CA ASP A 59 -0.01 -1.03 0.01
C ASP A 59 0.90 -0.17 -0.88
N GLN A 60 0.33 0.47 -1.90
CA GLN A 60 1.06 1.42 -2.74
C GLN A 60 1.51 2.65 -1.94
N MET A 61 0.65 3.19 -1.08
CA MET A 61 0.96 4.33 -0.21
C MET A 61 2.10 4.00 0.75
N ARG A 62 2.02 2.84 1.41
CA ARG A 62 3.11 2.29 2.24
C ARG A 62 4.42 2.20 1.47
N SER A 63 4.38 1.61 0.28
CA SER A 63 5.57 1.40 -0.55
C SER A 63 6.20 2.74 -0.96
N SER A 64 5.37 3.71 -1.34
CA SER A 64 5.81 5.08 -1.67
C SER A 64 6.51 5.75 -0.48
N TRP A 65 5.91 5.69 0.71
CA TRP A 65 6.51 6.29 1.91
C TRP A 65 7.82 5.61 2.31
N LYS A 66 7.88 4.28 2.21
CA LYS A 66 9.13 3.52 2.41
C LYS A 66 10.21 3.95 1.42
N GLN A 67 9.88 4.12 0.15
CA GLN A 67 10.85 4.57 -0.86
C GLN A 67 11.35 5.98 -0.60
N THR A 68 10.48 6.89 -0.16
CA THR A 68 10.90 8.24 0.24
C THR A 68 11.88 8.19 1.42
N LEU A 69 11.59 7.38 2.45
CA LEU A 69 12.48 7.22 3.60
C LEU A 69 13.79 6.50 3.25
N ALA A 70 13.77 5.57 2.30
CA ALA A 70 14.96 4.89 1.82
C ALA A 70 15.88 5.85 1.04
N SER A 71 15.29 6.79 0.30
CA SER A 71 16.03 7.79 -0.49
C SER A 71 16.57 8.93 0.37
N SER A 72 15.84 9.30 1.42
CA SER A 72 16.18 10.40 2.33
C SER A 72 15.81 10.05 3.78
N PRO A 73 16.65 9.31 4.53
CA PRO A 73 16.32 8.90 5.90
C PRO A 73 16.05 10.06 6.87
N GLU A 74 16.67 11.22 6.61
CA GLU A 74 16.45 12.46 7.34
C GLU A 74 15.04 13.05 7.16
N SER A 75 14.31 12.63 6.12
CA SER A 75 12.93 13.09 5.85
C SER A 75 11.90 12.49 6.80
N LYS A 76 12.30 11.64 7.77
CA LYS A 76 11.40 10.97 8.71
C LYS A 76 10.47 11.95 9.44
N GLY A 77 11.01 13.07 9.93
CA GLY A 77 10.23 14.11 10.62
C GLY A 77 9.21 14.79 9.70
N GLN A 78 9.61 15.10 8.46
CA GLN A 78 8.71 15.64 7.45
C GLN A 78 7.60 14.65 7.10
N MET A 79 7.96 13.37 6.94
CA MET A 79 7.03 12.31 6.61
C MET A 79 6.01 12.07 7.73
N GLU A 80 6.39 12.22 8.99
CA GLU A 80 5.43 12.19 10.10
C GLU A 80 4.35 13.27 9.93
N GLY A 81 4.74 14.49 9.58
CA GLY A 81 3.81 15.58 9.27
C GLY A 81 2.91 15.26 8.07
N THR A 82 3.48 14.69 7.01
CA THR A 82 2.71 14.24 5.83
C THR A 82 1.67 13.20 6.21
N CYS A 83 2.04 12.16 6.95
CA CYS A 83 1.13 11.11 7.37
C CYS A 83 0.00 11.63 8.25
N ARG A 84 0.29 12.55 9.20
CA ARG A 84 -0.74 13.21 10.01
C ARG A 84 -1.73 13.97 9.15
N GLN A 85 -1.25 14.77 8.20
CA GLN A 85 -2.12 15.55 7.34
C GLN A 85 -2.97 14.66 6.41
N THR A 86 -2.38 13.61 5.84
CA THR A 86 -3.11 12.60 5.06
C THR A 86 -4.17 11.91 5.91
N MET A 87 -3.81 11.51 7.13
CA MET A 87 -4.74 10.88 8.07
C MET A 87 -5.92 11.79 8.40
N GLU A 88 -5.71 13.05 8.78
CA GLU A 88 -6.81 13.96 9.13
C GLU A 88 -7.76 14.20 7.95
N THR A 89 -7.19 14.34 6.75
CA THR A 89 -7.95 14.48 5.50
C THR A 89 -8.79 13.24 5.22
N MET A 90 -8.18 12.05 5.28
CA MET A 90 -8.86 10.80 5.02
C MET A 90 -9.85 10.44 6.10
N LYS A 91 -9.50 10.62 7.37
CA LYS A 91 -10.38 10.41 8.53
C LYS A 91 -11.69 11.16 8.34
N THR A 92 -11.63 12.46 8.07
CA THR A 92 -12.84 13.27 7.89
C THR A 92 -13.71 12.73 6.75
N SER A 93 -13.12 12.46 5.59
CA SER A 93 -13.84 11.96 4.42
C SER A 93 -14.44 10.57 4.65
N LEU A 94 -13.65 9.65 5.19
CA LEU A 94 -13.99 8.24 5.33
C LEU A 94 -14.91 7.98 6.52
N SER A 95 -14.79 8.74 7.61
CA SER A 95 -15.75 8.73 8.71
C SER A 95 -17.12 9.23 8.25
N ALA A 96 -17.18 10.32 7.46
CA ALA A 96 -18.43 10.84 6.94
C ALA A 96 -19.10 9.91 5.92
N ALA A 97 -18.31 9.30 5.03
CA ALA A 97 -18.83 8.46 3.94
C ALA A 97 -19.15 7.02 4.37
N TYR A 98 -18.33 6.43 5.26
CA TYR A 98 -18.38 4.99 5.57
C TYR A 98 -18.46 4.69 7.08
N GLY A 99 -18.41 5.71 7.95
CA GLY A 99 -18.40 5.48 9.41
C GLY A 99 -17.12 4.81 9.90
N CYS A 100 -16.00 5.05 9.20
CA CYS A 100 -14.68 4.60 9.65
C CYS A 100 -14.29 5.23 11.01
N SER A 101 -13.65 4.45 11.86
CA SER A 101 -13.02 4.94 13.10
C SER A 101 -11.50 4.93 12.94
N PHE A 102 -10.89 6.11 13.10
CA PHE A 102 -9.45 6.36 13.05
C PHE A 102 -8.99 6.95 14.38
#